data_AF-A0A368G8T9-F1
#
_entry.id   AF-A0A368G8T9-F1
#
_cell.length_a   1.000
_cell.length_b   1.000
_cell.length_c   1.000
_cell.angle_alpha   90.00
_cell.angle_beta   90.00
_cell.angle_gamma   90.00
#
_symmetry.space_group_name_H-M   'P 1'
#
loop_
_entity.id
_entity.type
_entity.pdbx_description
1 polymer ?
#
loop_
_entity_poly.entity_id
_entity_poly.type
_entity_poly.pdbx_seq_one_letter_code
_entity_poly.pdbx_strand_id
1 'polypeptide(L)'
;MLTAAYSFYSFGLPMGRASANWDNDRKFRRVDKLPRKRERDVEEFQKNDTTMFSHKRSKKSDQGLPLFDLPLYVIEKIVSRLSLSEMATFKRCSRQAKEIVDGYWQLQRSFKTSVEDFHQLFPYIDRQKPQFESLFHIRRELGKYLCMLPKNRLLEVDFSGLRRFHHEMMESILMRNHLDPNMLFSQVTSISFAHCTVSCADLESLSYYTQNLKSLTIPDRLIDHKQEGEDVDPNLIQYYRSYQKNGLIGHRSKMIAHLKTLWPALVQLTFSNKTLILDE
;
A
#
# COMPACT_ATOMS: atom_id res chain seq x y z
N MET A 1 -50.22 -14.19 38.01
CA MET A 1 -49.35 -15.10 38.79
C MET A 1 -47.89 -14.79 38.43
N LEU A 2 -47.10 -14.36 39.43
CA LEU A 2 -45.67 -14.68 39.73
C LEU A 2 -44.70 -15.00 38.54
N THR A 3 -43.73 -14.13 38.20
CA THR A 3 -42.33 -13.94 38.69
C THR A 3 -41.22 -14.68 37.92
N ALA A 4 -40.34 -13.86 37.30
CA ALA A 4 -38.87 -13.84 37.20
C ALA A 4 -37.94 -15.06 37.49
N ALA A 5 -36.74 -14.93 36.87
CA ALA A 5 -35.37 -15.40 37.22
C ALA A 5 -34.89 -16.75 36.60
N TYR A 6 -33.83 -16.80 35.78
CA TYR A 6 -32.35 -16.69 36.01
C TYR A 6 -31.66 -18.00 36.46
N SER A 7 -30.50 -18.32 35.84
CA SER A 7 -29.28 -19.04 36.33
C SER A 7 -28.74 -20.03 35.26
N PHE A 8 -27.56 -19.89 34.64
CA PHE A 8 -26.14 -19.97 35.08
C PHE A 8 -25.72 -21.29 35.77
N TYR A 9 -24.80 -22.03 35.15
CA TYR A 9 -23.70 -22.87 35.69
C TYR A 9 -22.74 -23.17 34.51
N SER A 10 -21.45 -22.81 34.41
CA SER A 10 -20.26 -22.78 35.29
C SER A 10 -19.62 -24.14 35.60
N PHE A 11 -18.36 -24.30 35.12
CA PHE A 11 -17.21 -25.05 35.65
C PHE A 11 -17.27 -26.58 35.87
N GLY A 12 -16.25 -27.28 35.37
CA GLY A 12 -15.86 -28.60 35.89
C GLY A 12 -14.73 -29.31 35.12
N LEU A 13 -13.48 -29.22 35.61
CA LEU A 13 -12.45 -30.27 35.49
C LEU A 13 -12.41 -31.05 36.81
N PRO A 14 -11.94 -32.31 36.82
CA PRO A 14 -10.84 -32.65 37.73
C PRO A 14 -9.80 -33.66 37.17
N MET A 15 -8.59 -33.58 37.71
CA MET A 15 -7.41 -34.45 37.46
C MET A 15 -7.51 -35.84 38.11
N GLY A 16 -6.77 -36.83 37.56
CA GLY A 16 -6.36 -38.07 38.25
C GLY A 16 -5.51 -39.05 37.40
N ARG A 17 -4.32 -39.43 37.88
CA ARG A 17 -3.19 -40.23 37.30
C ARG A 17 -3.54 -41.70 36.92
N ALA A 18 -2.79 -42.48 36.11
CA ALA A 18 -1.37 -42.86 36.26
C ALA A 18 -0.72 -43.61 35.05
N SER A 19 0.62 -43.52 35.00
CA SER A 19 1.64 -44.55 34.65
C SER A 19 1.71 -45.18 33.25
N ALA A 20 2.77 -44.89 32.49
CA ALA A 20 3.97 -45.74 32.34
C ALA A 20 4.91 -45.21 31.22
N ASN A 21 6.20 -45.23 31.52
CA ASN A 21 7.36 -44.93 30.67
C ASN A 21 7.28 -45.58 29.28
N TRP A 22 7.90 -45.01 28.25
CA TRP A 22 9.00 -45.62 27.50
C TRP A 22 9.78 -44.51 26.78
N ASP A 23 11.10 -44.56 26.95
CA ASP A 23 12.11 -43.67 26.41
C ASP A 23 11.93 -43.35 24.92
N ASN A 24 12.13 -42.08 24.57
CA ASN A 24 12.89 -41.78 23.37
C ASN A 24 13.68 -40.49 23.53
N ASP A 25 14.97 -40.71 23.63
CA ASP A 25 16.05 -39.77 23.75
C ASP A 25 16.12 -38.90 22.48
N ARG A 26 15.51 -37.70 22.53
CA ARG A 26 15.93 -36.57 21.69
C ARG A 26 16.17 -35.38 22.60
N LYS A 27 17.45 -35.18 22.92
CA LYS A 27 18.00 -33.99 23.57
C LYS A 27 17.45 -32.72 22.91
N PHE A 28 16.41 -32.15 23.48
CA PHE A 28 16.07 -30.75 23.25
C PHE A 28 17.25 -29.93 23.72
N ARG A 29 17.96 -29.27 22.80
CA ARG A 29 18.85 -28.17 23.15
C ARG A 29 18.04 -27.21 24.00
N ARG A 30 18.47 -27.00 25.26
CA ARG A 30 18.08 -25.82 26.03
C ARG A 30 18.53 -24.61 25.20
N VAL A 31 17.59 -23.97 24.53
CA VAL A 31 17.81 -22.64 23.98
C VAL A 31 17.74 -21.70 25.17
N ASP A 32 18.87 -21.10 25.51
CA ASP A 32 18.93 -20.05 26.52
C ASP A 32 17.89 -18.98 26.20
N LYS A 33 17.11 -18.61 27.21
CA LYS A 33 16.14 -17.51 27.13
C LYS A 33 16.91 -16.21 26.86
N LEU A 34 17.03 -15.84 25.59
CA LEU A 34 17.46 -14.50 25.18
C LEU A 34 16.45 -13.47 25.71
N PRO A 35 16.91 -12.39 26.36
CA PRO A 35 16.01 -11.36 26.87
C PRO A 35 15.29 -10.66 25.71
N ARG A 36 13.97 -10.51 25.88
CA ARG A 36 13.08 -9.75 24.99
C ARG A 36 13.63 -8.33 24.79
N LYS A 37 14.27 -8.06 23.65
CA LYS A 37 14.36 -6.71 23.09
C LYS A 37 13.16 -6.52 22.16
N ARG A 38 12.05 -6.03 22.73
CA ARG A 38 11.08 -5.20 22.01
C ARG A 38 11.31 -3.77 22.48
N GLU A 39 10.98 -2.82 21.60
CA GLU A 39 11.10 -1.36 21.76
C GLU A 39 12.51 -0.81 21.52
N ARG A 40 12.86 -0.65 20.23
CA ARG A 40 13.76 0.43 19.78
C ARG A 40 13.81 0.69 18.26
N ASP A 41 13.03 0.00 17.44
CA ASP A 41 13.19 0.09 15.97
C ASP A 41 12.42 1.25 15.31
N VAL A 42 11.61 2.01 16.06
CA VAL A 42 10.91 3.22 15.53
C VAL A 42 11.73 4.50 15.72
N GLU A 43 12.64 4.53 16.71
CA GLU A 43 13.58 5.66 16.86
C GLU A 43 14.88 5.50 16.03
N GLU A 44 15.22 4.28 15.60
CA GLU A 44 16.47 4.03 14.87
C GLU A 44 16.47 4.56 13.43
N PHE A 45 15.31 4.81 12.82
CA PHE A 45 15.27 5.46 11.50
C PHE A 45 15.75 6.92 11.54
N GLN A 46 15.76 7.56 12.72
CA GLN A 46 16.37 8.88 12.90
C GLN A 46 17.84 8.82 13.33
N LYS A 47 18.33 7.67 13.82
CA LYS A 47 19.67 7.56 14.44
C LYS A 47 20.70 6.75 13.65
N ASN A 48 20.31 5.86 12.73
CA ASN A 48 21.26 4.93 12.10
C ASN A 48 21.90 5.39 10.77
N ASP A 49 21.81 6.69 10.46
CA ASP A 49 22.64 7.34 9.43
C ASP A 49 23.95 7.92 10.02
N THR A 50 24.53 7.27 11.04
CA THR A 50 25.91 7.53 11.48
C THR A 50 26.89 6.73 10.63
N THR A 51 26.92 6.97 9.32
CA THR A 51 28.20 6.92 8.60
C THR A 51 28.93 8.21 8.92
N MET A 52 30.02 8.07 9.67
CA MET A 52 30.87 9.16 10.10
C MET A 52 31.43 9.93 8.90
N PHE A 53 30.80 11.06 8.57
CA PHE A 53 31.48 12.23 8.07
C PHE A 53 31.25 13.36 9.07
N SER A 54 32.18 13.46 10.00
CA SER A 54 32.31 14.59 10.92
C SER A 54 32.75 15.85 10.17
N HIS A 55 31.87 16.36 9.30
CA HIS A 55 32.00 17.74 8.86
C HIS A 55 31.65 18.63 10.05
N LYS A 56 32.72 19.16 10.67
CA LYS A 56 32.66 20.29 11.61
C LYS A 56 31.58 21.25 11.14
N ARG A 57 30.51 21.39 11.93
CA ARG A 57 29.43 22.35 11.70
C ARG A 57 30.07 23.74 11.76
N SER A 58 30.43 24.25 10.59
CA SER A 58 30.99 25.58 10.44
C SER A 58 29.95 26.59 10.94
N LYS A 59 30.31 27.34 11.98
CA LYS A 59 29.57 28.51 12.49
C LYS A 59 29.60 29.70 11.52
N LYS A 60 30.06 29.51 10.28
CA LYS A 60 30.02 30.54 9.24
C LYS A 60 28.82 30.28 8.33
N SER A 61 27.97 31.31 8.30
CA SER A 61 27.02 31.69 7.26
C SER A 61 25.64 31.02 7.25
N ASP A 62 24.72 31.62 8.01
CA ASP A 62 23.39 32.03 7.52
C ASP A 62 23.54 33.09 6.37
N GLN A 63 24.51 32.92 5.47
CA GLN A 63 24.40 33.52 4.15
C GLN A 63 23.40 32.62 3.46
N GLY A 64 22.20 33.14 3.20
CA GLY A 64 21.18 32.42 2.45
C GLY A 64 21.84 31.77 1.26
N LEU A 65 21.68 30.45 1.11
CA LEU A 65 22.05 29.79 -0.14
C LEU A 65 21.41 30.63 -1.25
N PRO A 66 22.11 31.00 -2.33
CA PRO A 66 21.52 31.77 -3.43
C PRO A 66 20.25 31.13 -4.00
N LEU A 67 20.10 29.83 -3.76
CA LEU A 67 18.90 29.05 -4.02
C LEU A 67 17.64 29.61 -3.32
N PHE A 68 17.75 30.20 -2.12
CA PHE A 68 16.63 30.76 -1.36
C PHE A 68 16.21 32.16 -1.82
N ASP A 69 17.02 32.81 -2.67
CA ASP A 69 16.62 34.04 -3.36
C ASP A 69 15.66 33.74 -4.52
N LEU A 70 15.55 32.46 -4.92
CA LEU A 70 14.57 32.02 -5.92
C LEU A 70 13.15 31.98 -5.32
N PRO A 71 12.11 32.23 -6.13
CA PRO A 71 10.73 32.03 -5.69
C PRO A 71 10.48 30.60 -5.19
N LEU A 72 9.69 30.46 -4.13
CA LEU A 72 9.42 29.16 -3.48
C LEU A 72 8.92 28.09 -4.48
N TYR A 73 8.05 28.46 -5.42
CA TYR A 73 7.53 27.54 -6.43
C TYR A 73 8.63 26.95 -7.35
N VAL A 74 9.73 27.67 -7.58
CA VAL A 74 10.88 27.17 -8.34
C VAL A 74 11.63 26.14 -7.51
N ILE A 75 11.84 26.42 -6.23
CA ILE A 75 12.52 25.51 -5.31
C ILE A 75 11.71 24.23 -5.12
N GLU A 76 10.39 24.32 -4.97
CA GLU A 76 9.51 23.15 -4.89
C GLU A 76 9.59 22.27 -6.15
N LYS A 77 9.71 22.86 -7.34
CA LYS A 77 9.97 22.11 -8.58
C LYS A 77 11.33 21.43 -8.62
N ILE A 78 12.35 22.03 -7.99
CA ILE A 78 13.66 21.39 -7.83
C ILE A 78 13.54 20.22 -6.87
N VAL A 79 12.92 20.44 -5.70
CA VAL A 79 12.68 19.38 -4.70
C VAL A 79 11.90 18.23 -5.32
N SER A 80 10.88 18.50 -6.14
CA SER A 80 10.08 17.46 -6.79
C SER A 80 10.86 16.60 -7.81
N ARG A 81 12.12 16.91 -8.11
CA ARG A 81 13.01 16.14 -8.98
C ARG A 81 14.12 15.40 -8.24
N LEU A 82 14.27 15.65 -6.94
CA LEU A 82 15.26 15.00 -6.10
C LEU A 82 14.83 13.57 -5.75
N SER A 83 15.81 12.69 -5.61
CA SER A 83 15.66 11.40 -4.94
C SER A 83 15.48 11.59 -3.43
N LEU A 84 15.03 10.54 -2.73
CA LEU A 84 14.87 10.62 -1.27
C LEU A 84 16.18 10.83 -0.51
N SER A 85 17.28 10.25 -1.00
CA SER A 85 18.61 10.48 -0.43
C SER A 85 19.07 11.93 -0.59
N GLU A 86 18.76 12.54 -1.73
CA GLU A 86 19.09 13.94 -2.00
C GLU A 86 18.21 14.88 -1.19
N MET A 87 16.91 14.61 -1.09
CA MET A 87 16.00 15.35 -0.21
C MET A 87 16.47 15.27 1.26
N ALA A 88 16.87 14.09 1.74
CA ALA A 88 17.38 13.92 3.10
C ALA A 88 18.66 14.73 3.33
N THR A 89 19.55 14.78 2.34
CA THR A 89 20.76 15.61 2.38
C THR A 89 20.42 17.09 2.38
N PHE A 90 19.52 17.53 1.50
CA PHE A 90 19.07 18.91 1.39
C PHE A 90 18.40 19.40 2.68
N LYS A 91 17.55 18.58 3.31
CA LYS A 91 16.95 18.87 4.63
C LYS A 91 17.99 19.15 5.72
N ARG A 92 19.19 18.58 5.63
CA ARG A 92 20.29 18.77 6.60
C ARG A 92 21.07 20.07 6.37
N CYS A 93 20.92 20.71 5.21
CA CYS A 93 21.65 21.93 4.85
C CYS A 93 21.22 23.16 5.66
N SER A 94 19.91 23.36 5.89
CA SER A 94 19.39 24.51 6.67
C SER A 94 17.99 24.26 7.22
N ARG A 95 17.53 25.11 8.15
CA ARG A 95 16.14 25.06 8.66
C ARG A 95 15.13 25.33 7.55
N GLN A 96 15.43 26.29 6.68
CA GLN A 96 14.58 26.63 5.54
C GLN A 96 14.45 25.45 4.55
N ALA A 97 15.56 24.76 4.24
CA ALA A 97 15.51 23.57 3.38
C ALA A 97 14.65 22.45 3.99
N LYS A 98 14.72 22.27 5.32
CA LYS A 98 13.84 21.33 6.03
C LYS A 98 12.38 21.70 5.87
N GLU A 99 12.01 22.97 6.13
CA GLU A 99 10.64 23.46 5.99
C GLU A 99 10.10 23.29 4.57
N ILE A 100 10.93 23.56 3.54
CA ILE A 100 10.54 23.39 2.14
C ILE A 100 10.25 21.93 1.81
N VAL A 101 11.14 21.00 2.20
CA VAL A 101 10.92 19.57 1.90
C VAL A 101 9.74 19.00 2.70
N ASP A 102 9.60 19.39 3.97
CA ASP A 102 8.44 19.00 4.77
C ASP A 102 7.14 19.54 4.16
N GLY A 103 7.14 20.81 3.73
CA GLY A 103 6.02 21.44 3.02
C GLY A 103 5.67 20.72 1.72
N TYR A 104 6.66 20.37 0.91
CA TYR A 104 6.48 19.60 -0.33
C TYR A 104 5.72 18.29 -0.08
N TRP A 105 6.11 17.52 0.93
CA TRP A 105 5.44 16.27 1.28
C TRP A 105 4.04 16.50 1.85
N GLN A 106 3.86 17.53 2.68
CA GLN A 106 2.54 17.88 3.23
C GLN A 106 1.54 18.29 2.15
N LEU A 107 2.00 18.82 1.02
CA LEU A 107 1.14 19.21 -0.09
C LEU A 107 0.76 18.04 -1.01
N GLN A 108 1.43 16.89 -0.90
CA GLN A 108 1.14 15.73 -1.74
C GLN A 108 -0.28 15.21 -1.49
N ARG A 109 -1.01 15.00 -2.58
CA ARG A 109 -2.36 14.40 -2.55
C ARG A 109 -2.47 13.13 -3.39
N SER A 110 -1.39 12.73 -4.03
CA SER A 110 -1.35 11.55 -4.87
C SER A 110 -0.25 10.61 -4.42
N PHE A 111 -0.52 9.32 -4.44
CA PHE A 111 0.47 8.26 -4.31
C PHE A 111 0.53 7.51 -5.63
N LYS A 112 1.73 7.34 -6.18
CA LYS A 112 1.94 6.74 -7.50
C LYS A 112 3.03 5.69 -7.43
N THR A 113 2.76 4.51 -7.99
CA THR A 113 3.76 3.45 -8.12
C THR A 113 4.30 3.32 -9.54
N SER A 114 4.14 4.34 -10.39
CA SER A 114 4.71 4.34 -11.74
C SER A 114 6.22 4.09 -11.68
N VAL A 115 6.77 3.39 -12.67
CA VAL A 115 8.20 3.02 -12.68
C VAL A 115 9.06 4.28 -12.67
N GLU A 116 8.65 5.32 -13.39
CA GLU A 116 9.33 6.60 -13.46
C GLU A 116 9.37 7.31 -12.10
N ASP A 117 8.22 7.44 -11.43
CA ASP A 117 8.13 8.14 -10.14
C ASP A 117 8.90 7.37 -9.06
N PHE A 118 8.75 6.05 -9.03
CA PHE A 118 9.45 5.22 -8.06
C PHE A 118 10.96 5.23 -8.27
N HIS A 119 11.43 5.16 -9.52
CA HIS A 119 12.85 5.25 -9.82
C HIS A 119 13.40 6.65 -9.52
N GLN A 120 12.63 7.72 -9.73
CA GLN A 120 13.05 9.06 -9.34
C GLN A 120 13.32 9.14 -7.83
N LEU A 121 12.42 8.58 -7.01
CA LEU A 121 12.56 8.56 -5.55
C LEU A 121 13.66 7.61 -5.07
N PHE A 122 13.85 6.49 -5.77
CA PHE A 122 14.79 5.42 -5.45
C PHE A 122 15.65 5.05 -6.67
N PRO A 123 16.68 5.85 -7.03
CA PRO A 123 17.46 5.66 -8.27
C PRO A 123 18.21 4.32 -8.38
N TYR A 124 18.42 3.63 -7.25
CA TYR A 124 19.04 2.31 -7.20
C TYR A 124 18.11 1.16 -7.64
N ILE A 125 16.80 1.41 -7.74
CA ILE A 125 15.84 0.46 -8.30
C ILE A 125 16.08 0.38 -9.80
N ASP A 126 16.27 -0.83 -10.30
CA ASP A 126 16.58 -1.07 -11.70
C ASP A 126 15.28 -1.13 -12.51
N ARG A 127 15.11 -0.21 -13.46
CA ARG A 127 13.92 -0.10 -14.32
C ARG A 127 13.68 -1.34 -15.18
N GLN A 128 14.74 -2.09 -15.50
CA GLN A 128 14.67 -3.23 -16.41
C GLN A 128 14.43 -4.56 -15.69
N LYS A 129 14.53 -4.58 -14.36
CA LYS A 129 14.32 -5.80 -13.57
C LYS A 129 12.85 -5.98 -13.20
N PRO A 130 12.41 -7.23 -12.97
CA PRO A 130 11.04 -7.57 -12.56
C PRO A 130 10.69 -7.14 -11.11
N GLN A 131 11.30 -6.07 -10.60
CA GLN A 131 11.06 -5.58 -9.24
C GLN A 131 9.62 -5.10 -9.04
N PHE A 132 8.90 -4.78 -10.11
CA PHE A 132 7.51 -4.36 -10.08
C PHE A 132 6.52 -5.51 -10.33
N GLU A 133 6.96 -6.77 -10.31
CA GLU A 133 6.06 -7.91 -10.45
C GLU A 133 5.06 -8.04 -9.30
N SER A 134 5.47 -7.61 -8.10
CA SER A 134 4.67 -7.67 -6.88
C SER A 134 5.15 -6.63 -5.89
N LEU A 135 4.24 -6.17 -5.03
CA LEU A 135 4.54 -5.34 -3.86
C LEU A 135 5.69 -5.91 -3.01
N PHE A 136 5.89 -7.23 -3.01
CA PHE A 136 6.94 -7.88 -2.21
C PHE A 136 8.34 -7.34 -2.52
N HIS A 137 8.68 -7.13 -3.79
CA HIS A 137 10.02 -6.75 -4.21
C HIS A 137 10.38 -5.31 -3.84
N ILE A 138 9.39 -4.41 -3.86
CA ILE A 138 9.55 -2.99 -3.50
C ILE A 138 9.05 -2.65 -2.10
N ARG A 139 8.75 -3.65 -1.26
CA ARG A 139 8.03 -3.46 0.01
C ARG A 139 8.72 -2.49 0.98
N ARG A 140 10.06 -2.42 0.94
CA ARG A 140 10.85 -1.55 1.82
C ARG A 140 10.72 -0.09 1.37
N GLU A 141 10.86 0.13 0.07
CA GLU A 141 10.76 1.42 -0.59
C GLU A 141 9.34 1.97 -0.53
N LEU A 142 8.35 1.10 -0.75
CA LEU A 142 6.94 1.43 -0.58
C LEU A 142 6.64 1.87 0.84
N GLY A 143 7.14 1.16 1.85
CA GLY A 143 6.99 1.54 3.26
C GLY A 143 7.57 2.92 3.54
N LYS A 144 8.80 3.19 3.08
CA LYS A 144 9.43 4.51 3.19
C LYS A 144 8.59 5.59 2.50
N TYR A 145 8.05 5.30 1.31
CA TYR A 145 7.23 6.25 0.57
C TYR A 145 5.95 6.58 1.33
N LEU A 146 5.20 5.57 1.76
CA LEU A 146 3.96 5.74 2.51
C LEU A 146 4.16 6.52 3.82
N CYS A 147 5.31 6.34 4.50
CA CYS A 147 5.64 7.11 5.71
C CYS A 147 5.81 8.62 5.49
N MET A 148 6.12 9.07 4.28
CA MET A 148 6.28 10.50 4.00
C MET A 148 4.97 11.16 3.57
N LEU A 149 3.97 10.37 3.18
CA LEU A 149 2.69 10.92 2.74
C LEU A 149 1.94 11.56 3.91
N PRO A 150 1.18 12.64 3.63
CA PRO A 150 0.37 13.27 4.65
C PRO A 150 -0.82 12.38 5.02
N LYS A 151 -1.09 12.29 6.32
CA LYS A 151 -2.27 11.59 6.85
C LYS A 151 -3.54 12.37 6.49
N ASN A 152 -4.60 11.66 6.11
CA ASN A 152 -5.94 12.15 5.80
C ASN A 152 -5.99 13.21 4.69
N ARG A 153 -5.05 13.17 3.74
CA ARG A 153 -4.98 14.16 2.65
C ARG A 153 -4.80 13.53 1.27
N LEU A 154 -4.57 12.23 1.21
CA LEU A 154 -4.44 11.50 -0.04
C LEU A 154 -5.80 11.43 -0.73
N LEU A 155 -5.85 11.89 -1.98
CA LEU A 155 -7.04 11.89 -2.81
C LEU A 155 -6.93 10.87 -3.94
N GLU A 156 -5.72 10.59 -4.41
CA GLU A 156 -5.44 9.76 -5.58
C GLU A 156 -4.40 8.69 -5.27
N VAL A 157 -4.64 7.47 -5.72
CA VAL A 157 -3.76 6.32 -5.53
C VAL A 157 -3.62 5.60 -6.87
N ASP A 158 -2.40 5.47 -7.36
CA ASP A 158 -2.11 4.79 -8.61
C ASP A 158 -1.16 3.62 -8.38
N PHE A 159 -1.68 2.42 -8.63
CA PHE A 159 -0.96 1.15 -8.58
C PHE A 159 -0.54 0.66 -9.98
N SER A 160 -0.68 1.48 -11.02
CA SER A 160 -0.47 1.08 -12.42
C SER A 160 0.92 0.54 -12.72
N GLY A 161 1.94 1.00 -11.99
CA GLY A 161 3.30 0.49 -12.15
C GLY A 161 3.53 -0.90 -11.55
N LEU A 162 2.53 -1.51 -10.88
CA LEU A 162 2.63 -2.87 -10.34
C LEU A 162 1.99 -3.88 -11.29
N ARG A 163 2.66 -5.01 -11.53
CA ARG A 163 2.08 -6.12 -12.29
C ARG A 163 0.97 -6.83 -11.52
N ARG A 164 1.11 -6.96 -10.20
CA ARG A 164 0.11 -7.60 -9.33
C ARG A 164 -0.03 -6.88 -8.00
N PHE A 165 -1.26 -6.55 -7.67
CA PHE A 165 -1.64 -6.03 -6.35
C PHE A 165 -2.02 -7.19 -5.42
N HIS A 166 -1.61 -7.08 -4.17
CA HIS A 166 -1.93 -8.03 -3.11
C HIS A 166 -2.25 -7.24 -1.85
N HIS A 167 -3.50 -7.26 -1.40
CA HIS A 167 -3.93 -6.51 -0.23
C HIS A 167 -3.16 -6.93 1.03
N GLU A 168 -3.00 -8.23 1.26
CA GLU A 168 -2.27 -8.78 2.41
C GLU A 168 -0.82 -8.26 2.48
N MET A 169 -0.17 -8.09 1.33
CA MET A 169 1.18 -7.53 1.26
C MET A 169 1.17 -6.03 1.59
N MET A 170 0.19 -5.28 1.10
CA MET A 170 0.02 -3.86 1.45
C MET A 170 -0.18 -3.70 2.96
N GLU A 171 -1.08 -4.49 3.55
CA GLU A 171 -1.34 -4.49 4.99
C GLU A 171 -0.08 -4.83 5.80
N SER A 172 0.69 -5.83 5.37
CA SER A 172 1.98 -6.18 5.98
C SER A 172 2.97 -5.01 5.95
N ILE A 173 3.00 -4.24 4.86
CA ILE A 173 3.85 -3.05 4.73
C ILE A 173 3.39 -1.95 5.68
N LEU A 174 2.09 -1.68 5.75
CA LEU A 174 1.52 -0.67 6.64
C LEU A 174 1.80 -0.99 8.11
N MET A 175 1.56 -2.25 8.51
CA MET A 175 1.81 -2.73 9.87
C MET A 175 3.28 -2.61 10.27
N ARG A 176 4.21 -2.98 9.38
CA ARG A 176 5.66 -2.86 9.64
C ARG A 176 6.13 -1.41 9.81
N ASN A 177 5.40 -0.46 9.24
CA ASN A 177 5.73 0.96 9.29
C ASN A 177 4.85 1.74 10.28
N HIS A 178 4.04 1.05 11.10
CA HIS A 178 3.11 1.68 12.05
C HIS A 178 2.16 2.70 11.41
N LEU A 179 1.70 2.39 10.19
CA LEU A 179 0.77 3.20 9.43
C LEU A 179 -0.64 2.61 9.56
N ASP A 180 -1.60 3.47 9.90
CA ASP A 180 -3.02 3.11 9.91
C ASP A 180 -3.59 3.29 8.49
N PRO A 181 -4.15 2.23 7.87
CA PRO A 181 -4.76 2.32 6.55
C PRO A 181 -5.83 3.40 6.46
N ASN A 182 -6.66 3.60 7.50
CA ASN A 182 -7.70 4.62 7.49
C ASN A 182 -7.12 6.03 7.45
N MET A 183 -5.99 6.24 8.15
CA MET A 183 -5.30 7.53 8.15
C MET A 183 -4.66 7.84 6.79
N LEU A 184 -4.42 6.86 5.93
CA LEU A 184 -3.84 7.11 4.60
C LEU A 184 -4.91 7.18 3.52
N PHE A 185 -5.88 6.28 3.56
CA PHE A 185 -6.74 6.01 2.40
C PHE A 185 -8.20 6.46 2.57
N SER A 186 -8.62 6.90 3.77
CA SER A 186 -10.02 7.29 4.02
C SER A 186 -10.51 8.44 3.13
N GLN A 187 -9.64 9.34 2.71
CA GLN A 187 -9.97 10.50 1.86
C GLN A 187 -9.77 10.22 0.37
N VAL A 188 -9.37 9.00 0.00
CA VAL A 188 -9.09 8.67 -1.39
C VAL A 188 -10.38 8.64 -2.18
N THR A 189 -10.37 9.39 -3.28
CA THR A 189 -11.50 9.54 -4.20
C THR A 189 -11.22 8.88 -5.55
N SER A 190 -9.96 8.61 -5.87
CA SER A 190 -9.57 7.97 -7.14
C SER A 190 -8.51 6.88 -6.90
N ILE A 191 -8.77 5.67 -7.41
CA ILE A 191 -7.81 4.56 -7.41
C ILE A 191 -7.62 4.02 -8.82
N SER A 192 -6.37 3.79 -9.21
CA SER A 192 -6.02 3.17 -10.49
C SER A 192 -5.25 1.87 -10.31
N PHE A 193 -5.77 0.82 -10.94
CA PHE A 193 -5.13 -0.48 -11.15
C PHE A 193 -4.89 -0.74 -12.65
N ALA A 194 -4.70 0.31 -13.45
CA ALA A 194 -4.43 0.17 -14.88
C ALA A 194 -3.23 -0.76 -15.10
N HIS A 195 -3.37 -1.79 -15.94
CA HIS A 195 -2.33 -2.80 -16.19
C HIS A 195 -1.87 -3.62 -14.97
N CYS A 196 -2.57 -3.50 -13.84
CA CYS A 196 -2.30 -4.26 -12.63
C CYS A 196 -3.27 -5.44 -12.53
N THR A 197 -2.76 -6.64 -12.24
CA THR A 197 -3.61 -7.79 -11.91
C THR A 197 -4.09 -7.68 -10.47
N VAL A 198 -5.41 -7.78 -10.28
CA VAL A 198 -6.07 -7.64 -8.98
C VAL A 198 -7.23 -8.63 -8.87
N SER A 199 -7.52 -9.08 -7.64
CA SER A 199 -8.62 -9.99 -7.34
C SER A 199 -9.82 -9.24 -6.72
N CYS A 200 -11.01 -9.81 -6.80
CA CYS A 200 -12.19 -9.35 -6.08
C CYS A 200 -11.92 -9.31 -4.58
N ALA A 201 -11.31 -10.35 -4.01
CA ALA A 201 -10.96 -10.39 -2.59
C ALA A 201 -10.03 -9.22 -2.17
N ASP A 202 -9.08 -8.84 -3.03
CA ASP A 202 -8.23 -7.66 -2.78
C ASP A 202 -9.04 -6.37 -2.78
N LEU A 203 -10.00 -6.22 -3.72
CA LEU A 203 -10.87 -5.04 -3.80
C LEU A 203 -11.85 -4.96 -2.63
N GLU A 204 -12.44 -6.09 -2.23
CA GLU A 204 -13.29 -6.20 -1.05
C GLU A 204 -12.53 -5.75 0.19
N SER A 205 -11.30 -6.22 0.38
CA SER A 205 -10.46 -5.85 1.52
C SER A 205 -10.06 -4.37 1.48
N LEU A 206 -9.75 -3.85 0.30
CA LEU A 206 -9.43 -2.43 0.09
C LEU A 206 -10.63 -1.51 0.36
N SER A 207 -11.85 -1.98 0.08
CA SER A 207 -13.07 -1.20 0.22
C SER A 207 -13.26 -0.71 1.65
N TYR A 208 -12.88 -1.49 2.67
CA TYR A 208 -13.10 -1.17 4.09
C TYR A 208 -12.59 0.21 4.53
N TYR A 209 -11.52 0.71 3.91
CA TYR A 209 -10.91 2.00 4.26
C TYR A 209 -10.87 3.00 3.09
N THR A 210 -11.59 2.73 1.99
CA THR A 210 -11.66 3.60 0.80
C THR A 210 -13.11 3.96 0.45
N GLN A 211 -13.96 4.16 1.46
CA GLN A 211 -15.40 4.38 1.29
C GLN A 211 -15.77 5.67 0.53
N ASN A 212 -14.85 6.64 0.43
CA ASN A 212 -15.05 7.88 -0.32
C ASN A 212 -14.67 7.78 -1.81
N LEU A 213 -14.41 6.57 -2.30
CA LEU A 213 -14.00 6.33 -3.69
C LEU A 213 -15.10 6.75 -4.67
N LYS A 214 -14.74 7.64 -5.60
CA LYS A 214 -15.60 8.14 -6.67
C LYS A 214 -15.17 7.67 -8.05
N SER A 215 -13.88 7.39 -8.23
CA SER A 215 -13.29 6.95 -9.49
C SER A 215 -12.44 5.71 -9.27
N LEU A 216 -12.68 4.68 -10.08
CA LEU A 216 -11.91 3.44 -10.06
C LEU A 216 -11.49 3.07 -11.47
N THR A 217 -10.22 2.74 -11.66
CA THR A 217 -9.71 2.14 -12.91
C THR A 217 -9.23 0.73 -12.62
N ILE A 218 -9.74 -0.25 -13.35
CA ILE A 218 -9.41 -1.67 -13.16
C ILE A 218 -9.15 -2.36 -14.50
N PRO A 219 -8.43 -3.49 -14.50
CA PRO A 219 -8.31 -4.33 -15.69
C PRO A 219 -9.67 -4.91 -16.10
N ASP A 220 -9.77 -5.33 -17.37
CA ASP A 220 -10.98 -6.00 -17.89
C ASP A 220 -11.30 -7.33 -17.22
N ARG A 221 -10.32 -7.92 -16.51
CA ARG A 221 -10.43 -9.22 -15.86
C ARG A 221 -9.80 -9.18 -14.47
N LEU A 222 -10.54 -9.63 -13.47
CA LEU A 222 -10.06 -9.91 -12.12
C LEU A 222 -9.68 -11.39 -12.02
N ILE A 223 -8.68 -11.72 -11.18
CA ILE A 223 -8.05 -13.06 -11.15
C ILE A 223 -9.04 -14.17 -10.75
N ASP A 224 -9.91 -13.88 -9.80
CA ASP A 224 -10.82 -14.78 -9.08
C ASP A 224 -12.29 -14.61 -9.47
N HIS A 225 -12.61 -13.62 -10.31
CA HIS A 225 -13.96 -13.45 -10.81
C HIS A 225 -14.29 -14.55 -11.82
N LYS A 226 -15.10 -15.54 -11.38
CA LYS A 226 -15.54 -16.66 -12.22
C LYS A 226 -16.30 -16.11 -13.44
N GLN A 227 -15.82 -16.44 -14.64
CA GLN A 227 -16.65 -16.29 -15.84
C GLN A 227 -17.73 -17.38 -15.80
N GLU A 228 -18.99 -17.01 -15.98
CA GLU A 228 -20.03 -18.00 -16.27
C GLU A 228 -19.94 -18.34 -17.76
N GLY A 229 -19.69 -19.62 -18.03
CA GLY A 229 -19.33 -20.20 -19.32
C GLY A 229 -18.12 -21.12 -19.10
N GLU A 230 -18.14 -22.34 -19.66
CA GLU A 230 -16.93 -23.17 -19.70
C GLU A 230 -15.77 -22.35 -20.29
N ASP A 231 -14.52 -22.62 -19.88
CA ASP A 231 -13.35 -22.16 -20.63
C ASP A 231 -13.41 -22.84 -22.01
N VAL A 232 -14.23 -22.29 -22.91
CA VAL A 232 -14.43 -22.82 -24.24
C VAL A 232 -13.14 -22.54 -25.01
N ASP A 233 -12.51 -23.60 -25.51
CA ASP A 233 -11.31 -23.53 -26.33
C ASP A 233 -11.53 -22.48 -27.44
N PRO A 234 -10.67 -21.44 -27.54
CA PRO A 234 -10.76 -20.41 -28.57
C PRO A 234 -10.91 -20.96 -29.99
N ASN A 235 -10.37 -22.16 -30.23
CA ASN A 235 -10.39 -22.84 -31.52
C ASN A 235 -11.75 -23.46 -31.86
N LEU A 236 -12.66 -23.61 -30.89
CA LEU A 236 -14.00 -24.19 -31.07
C LEU A 236 -15.08 -23.14 -31.36
N ILE A 237 -14.78 -21.84 -31.22
CA ILE A 237 -15.77 -20.77 -31.40
C ILE A 237 -15.58 -20.10 -32.77
N GLN A 238 -16.49 -20.38 -33.72
CA GLN A 238 -16.55 -19.73 -35.05
C GLN A 238 -16.60 -18.19 -35.00
N TYR A 239 -16.95 -17.63 -33.85
CA TYR A 239 -17.00 -16.19 -33.58
C TYR A 239 -16.27 -15.80 -32.27
N TYR A 240 -15.08 -16.35 -32.01
CA TYR A 240 -14.31 -16.09 -30.79
C TYR A 240 -14.23 -14.60 -30.43
N ARG A 241 -14.00 -13.71 -31.42
CA ARG A 241 -13.96 -12.26 -31.19
C ARG A 241 -15.31 -11.68 -30.73
N SER A 242 -16.43 -12.16 -31.26
CA SER A 242 -17.76 -11.71 -30.85
C SER A 242 -18.15 -12.28 -29.49
N TYR A 243 -17.79 -13.53 -29.20
CA TYR A 243 -17.98 -14.15 -27.89
C TYR A 243 -17.12 -13.49 -26.82
N GLN A 244 -15.86 -13.22 -27.10
CA GLN A 244 -14.96 -12.46 -26.23
C GLN A 244 -15.57 -11.07 -25.95
N LYS A 245 -16.06 -10.37 -26.97
CA LYS A 245 -16.69 -9.06 -26.79
C LYS A 245 -17.99 -9.12 -25.98
N ASN A 246 -18.88 -10.09 -26.24
CA ASN A 246 -20.18 -10.20 -25.58
C ASN A 246 -20.09 -10.80 -24.17
N GLY A 247 -19.21 -11.79 -23.96
CA GLY A 247 -18.87 -12.34 -22.66
C GLY A 247 -18.21 -11.31 -21.75
N LEU A 248 -17.34 -10.45 -22.30
CA LEU A 248 -16.79 -9.31 -21.55
C LEU A 248 -17.87 -8.28 -21.18
N ILE A 249 -18.92 -8.08 -21.98
CA ILE A 249 -20.02 -7.16 -21.65
C ILE A 249 -20.81 -7.69 -20.45
N GLY A 250 -21.28 -8.95 -20.48
CA GLY A 250 -22.01 -9.54 -19.36
C GLY A 250 -21.17 -9.63 -18.07
N HIS A 251 -19.88 -9.97 -18.21
CA HIS A 251 -18.92 -9.96 -17.11
C HIS A 251 -18.73 -8.57 -16.51
N ARG A 252 -18.58 -7.53 -17.35
CA ARG A 252 -18.47 -6.14 -16.89
C ARG A 252 -19.73 -5.69 -16.14
N SER A 253 -20.93 -6.06 -16.60
CA SER A 253 -22.17 -5.70 -15.90
C SER A 253 -22.23 -6.27 -14.48
N LYS A 254 -21.88 -7.56 -14.30
CA LYS A 254 -21.83 -8.19 -12.96
C LYS A 254 -20.76 -7.55 -12.07
N MET A 255 -19.60 -7.27 -12.64
CA MET A 255 -18.51 -6.60 -11.94
C MET A 255 -18.89 -5.17 -11.54
N ILE A 256 -19.56 -4.40 -12.41
CA ILE A 256 -20.10 -3.07 -12.07
C ILE A 256 -21.04 -3.16 -10.87
N ALA A 257 -21.98 -4.12 -10.87
CA ALA A 257 -22.91 -4.31 -9.77
C ALA A 257 -22.19 -4.65 -8.46
N HIS A 258 -21.22 -5.57 -8.50
CA HIS A 258 -20.40 -5.91 -7.34
C HIS A 258 -19.60 -4.71 -6.81
N LEU A 259 -18.96 -3.94 -7.70
CA LEU A 259 -18.19 -2.75 -7.31
C LEU A 259 -19.05 -1.64 -6.73
N LYS A 260 -20.28 -1.45 -7.22
CA LYS A 260 -21.27 -0.53 -6.62
C LYS A 260 -21.69 -0.98 -5.22
N THR A 261 -21.73 -2.28 -4.94
CA THR A 261 -21.94 -2.79 -3.57
C THR A 261 -20.77 -2.44 -2.65
N LEU A 262 -19.53 -2.53 -3.14
CA LEU A 262 -18.32 -2.18 -2.36
C LEU A 262 -18.16 -0.67 -2.17
N TRP A 263 -18.47 0.10 -3.20
CA TRP A 263 -18.38 1.56 -3.23
C TRP A 263 -19.68 2.17 -3.78
N PRO A 264 -20.69 2.40 -2.91
CA PRO A 264 -21.96 2.96 -3.33
C PRO A 264 -21.83 4.35 -3.98
N ALA A 265 -20.86 5.15 -3.51
CA ALA A 265 -20.56 6.49 -4.01
C ALA A 265 -19.71 6.52 -5.30
N LEU A 266 -19.42 5.36 -5.90
CA LEU A 266 -18.61 5.28 -7.11
C LEU A 266 -19.35 5.91 -8.31
N VAL A 267 -18.79 6.97 -8.89
CA VAL A 267 -19.38 7.71 -10.01
C VAL A 267 -18.74 7.32 -11.35
N GLN A 268 -17.45 6.99 -11.33
CA GLN A 268 -16.68 6.74 -12.54
C GLN A 268 -15.96 5.39 -12.43
N LEU A 269 -16.13 4.55 -13.45
CA LEU A 269 -15.43 3.27 -13.55
C LEU A 269 -14.79 3.13 -14.93
N THR A 270 -13.49 2.89 -14.95
CA THR A 270 -12.72 2.74 -16.19
C THR A 270 -12.19 1.31 -16.32
N PHE A 271 -12.48 0.69 -17.47
CA PHE A 271 -12.03 -0.63 -17.85
C PHE A 271 -11.04 -0.53 -19.00
N SER A 272 -9.75 -0.78 -18.73
CA SER A 272 -8.61 -0.69 -19.66
C SER A 272 -8.53 0.65 -20.43
N ASN A 273 -9.43 0.88 -21.40
CA ASN A 273 -9.52 2.07 -22.26
C ASN A 273 -10.94 2.65 -22.39
N LYS A 274 -11.92 2.17 -21.61
CA LYS A 274 -13.31 2.65 -21.65
C LYS A 274 -13.74 3.14 -20.28
N THR A 275 -14.06 4.43 -20.20
CA THR A 275 -14.65 5.05 -19.02
C THR A 275 -16.16 5.01 -19.11
N LEU A 276 -16.79 4.57 -18.03
CA LEU A 276 -18.22 4.57 -17.83
C LEU A 276 -18.54 5.56 -16.70
N ILE A 277 -19.50 6.44 -16.95
CA ILE A 277 -20.13 7.24 -15.91
C ILE A 277 -21.29 6.41 -15.37
N LEU A 278 -21.23 6.11 -14.08
CA LEU A 278 -22.22 5.35 -13.35
C LEU A 278 -23.18 6.35 -12.70
N ASP A 279 -24.07 6.94 -13.50
CA ASP A 279 -25.13 7.82 -13.00
C ASP A 279 -25.92 7.13 -11.86
N GLU A 280 -26.39 7.94 -10.90
CA GLU A 280 -27.15 7.50 -9.71
C GLU A 280 -28.44 6.74 -10.05
#